data_AF-A0A932U1Y7-F1
#
_entry.id   AF-A0A932U1Y7-F1
#
_cell.length_a   1.000
_cell.length_b   1.000
_cell.length_c   1.000
_cell.angle_alpha   90.00
_cell.angle_beta   90.00
_cell.angle_gamma   90.00
#
_symmetry.space_group_name_H-M   'P 1'
#
loop_
_entity.id
_entity.type
_entity.pdbx_description
1 polymer ?
#
loop_
_entity_poly.entity_id
_entity_poly.type
_entity_poly.pdbx_seq_one_letter_code
_entity_poly.pdbx_strand_id
1 'polypeptide(L)' 'MIADTKPLAEITQEAIRVLFREIGVVNTVRFINQYTTGYGNYTEERRELFANQTLDELIDEIKQRRTRHESHFATLATA' A
#
# COMPACT_ATOMS: atom_id res chain seq x y z
N MET A 1 24.28 -35.57 -3.54
CA MET A 1 23.94 -34.48 -2.60
C MET A 1 22.46 -34.22 -2.72
N ILE A 2 21.68 -34.51 -1.68
CA ILE A 2 20.28 -34.11 -1.64
C ILE A 2 20.35 -32.63 -1.23
N ALA A 3 20.13 -31.72 -2.17
CA ALA A 3 20.11 -30.31 -1.85
C ALA A 3 18.91 -30.06 -0.92
N ASP A 4 19.16 -29.58 0.29
CA ASP A 4 18.10 -29.04 1.15
C ASP A 4 17.40 -27.93 0.37
N THR A 5 16.24 -28.27 -0.18
CA THR A 5 15.52 -27.41 -1.10
C THR A 5 14.72 -26.45 -0.25
N LYS A 6 15.03 -25.14 -0.33
CA LYS A 6 14.25 -24.12 0.38
C LYS A 6 12.76 -24.26 0.03
N PRO A 7 11.85 -24.15 1.01
CA PRO A 7 10.42 -24.07 0.74
C PRO A 7 10.10 -22.96 -0.26
N LEU A 8 9.14 -23.20 -1.16
CA LEU A 8 8.71 -22.20 -2.16
C LEU A 8 8.27 -20.88 -1.52
N ALA A 9 7.70 -20.92 -0.33
CA ALA A 9 7.32 -19.74 0.43
C ALA A 9 8.52 -18.85 0.78
N GLU A 10 9.64 -19.45 1.20
CA GLU A 10 10.87 -18.72 1.53
C GLU A 10 11.50 -18.11 0.27
N ILE A 11 11.54 -18.88 -0.82
CA ILE A 11 12.02 -18.38 -2.13
C ILE A 11 11.17 -17.20 -2.60
N THR A 12 9.85 -17.30 -2.46
CA THR A 12 8.92 -16.23 -2.85
C THR A 12 9.13 -14.98 -2.01
N GLN A 13 9.29 -15.12 -0.69
CA GLN A 13 9.54 -13.98 0.19
C GLN A 13 10.88 -13.30 -0.12
N GLU A 14 11.93 -14.08 -0.40
CA GLU A 14 13.23 -13.57 -0.81
C GLU A 14 13.14 -12.81 -2.14
N ALA A 15 12.44 -13.37 -3.13
CA ALA A 15 12.22 -12.73 -4.42
C ALA A 15 11.46 -11.40 -4.30
N ILE A 16 10.39 -11.34 -3.49
CA ILE A 16 9.62 -10.10 -3.27
C ILE A 16 10.52 -9.00 -2.69
N ARG A 17 11.40 -9.33 -1.72
CA ARG A 17 12.34 -8.35 -1.15
C ARG A 17 13.33 -7.82 -2.19
N VAL A 18 13.84 -8.69 -3.06
CA VAL A 18 14.73 -8.29 -4.16
C VAL A 18 13.98 -7.37 -5.12
N LEU A 19 12.78 -7.74 -5.56
CA LEU A 19 11.98 -6.91 -6.46
C LEU A 19 11.70 -5.53 -5.86
N PHE A 20 11.31 -5.45 -4.59
CA PHE A 20 11.15 -4.15 -3.92
C PHE A 20 12.40 -3.28 -3.95
N ARG A 21 13.57 -3.87 -3.77
CA ARG A 21 14.84 -3.14 -3.82
C ARG A 21 15.19 -2.67 -5.24
N GLU A 22 15.00 -3.53 -6.24
CA GLU A 22 15.48 -3.26 -7.60
C GLU A 22 14.51 -2.43 -8.45
N ILE A 23 13.20 -2.68 -8.33
CA ILE A 23 12.19 -2.04 -9.21
C ILE A 23 11.18 -1.18 -8.46
N GLY A 24 11.25 -1.16 -7.13
CA GLY A 24 10.38 -0.34 -6.26
C GLY A 24 8.98 -0.94 -6.06
N VAL A 25 8.32 -0.50 -4.98
CA VAL A 25 7.04 -1.05 -4.49
C VAL A 25 5.95 -1.08 -5.57
N VAL A 26 5.77 0.03 -6.29
CA VAL A 26 4.71 0.16 -7.31
C VAL A 26 4.91 -0.85 -8.44
N ASN A 27 6.12 -0.97 -8.98
CA ASN A 27 6.38 -1.88 -10.09
C ASN A 27 6.38 -3.34 -9.63
N THR A 28 6.86 -3.64 -8.43
CA THR A 28 6.79 -4.99 -7.85
C THR A 28 5.35 -5.48 -7.72
N VAL A 29 4.44 -4.65 -7.19
CA VAL A 29 3.02 -5.02 -7.06
C VAL A 29 2.40 -5.26 -8.44
N ARG A 30 2.67 -4.38 -9.42
CA ARG A 30 2.19 -4.57 -10.79
C ARG A 30 2.70 -5.86 -11.41
N PHE A 31 3.98 -6.18 -11.21
CA PHE A 31 4.61 -7.41 -11.71
C PHE A 31 3.96 -8.66 -11.13
N ILE A 32 3.81 -8.73 -9.81
CA ILE A 32 3.18 -9.87 -9.13
C ILE A 32 1.75 -10.07 -9.63
N ASN A 33 1.00 -8.98 -9.78
CA ASN A 33 -0.39 -9.02 -10.25
C ASN A 33 -0.54 -9.50 -11.71
N GLN A 34 0.54 -9.67 -12.48
CA GLN A 34 0.48 -10.30 -13.80
C GLN A 34 0.27 -11.82 -13.73
N TYR A 35 0.69 -12.44 -12.63
CA TYR A 35 0.70 -13.90 -12.46
C TYR A 35 -0.40 -14.40 -11.54
N THR A 36 -1.00 -13.50 -10.77
CA THR A 36 -2.08 -13.82 -9.83
C THR A 36 -3.00 -12.62 -9.68
N THR A 37 -4.30 -12.87 -9.50
CA THR A 37 -5.29 -11.84 -9.12
C THR A 37 -5.16 -11.41 -7.66
N GLY A 38 -4.24 -12.04 -6.90
CA GLY A 38 -4.17 -11.91 -5.45
C GLY A 38 -5.15 -12.86 -4.74
N TYR A 39 -5.14 -12.79 -3.41
CA TYR A 39 -6.07 -13.49 -2.53
C TYR A 39 -6.69 -12.48 -1.57
N GLY A 40 -7.87 -12.80 -1.05
CA GLY A 40 -8.62 -11.93 -0.13
C GLY A 40 -9.90 -11.39 -0.76
N ASN A 41 -10.74 -10.79 0.07
CA ASN A 41 -11.96 -10.15 -0.36
C ASN A 41 -11.85 -8.66 -0.02
N TYR A 42 -11.22 -7.91 -0.93
CA TYR A 42 -11.00 -6.48 -0.75
C TYR A 42 -12.30 -5.72 -0.42
N THR A 43 -13.45 -6.16 -0.94
CA THR A 43 -14.74 -5.54 -0.63
C THR A 43 -15.09 -5.67 0.85
N GLU A 44 -14.93 -6.86 1.43
CA GLU A 44 -15.22 -7.08 2.86
C GLU A 44 -14.15 -6.48 3.76
N GLU A 45 -12.87 -6.65 3.41
CA GLU A 45 -11.75 -6.05 4.15
C GLU A 45 -11.86 -4.52 4.17
N ARG A 46 -12.25 -3.90 3.05
CA ARG A 46 -12.48 -2.45 2.97
C ARG A 46 -13.72 -2.05 3.78
N ARG A 47 -14.78 -2.86 3.77
CA ARG A 47 -15.98 -2.60 4.56
C ARG A 47 -15.66 -2.59 6.05
N GLU A 48 -14.87 -3.54 6.54
CA GLU A 48 -14.41 -3.59 7.94
C GLU A 48 -13.53 -2.40 8.30
N LEU A 49 -12.57 -2.06 7.43
CA LEU A 49 -11.63 -0.95 7.66
C LEU A 49 -12.35 0.40 7.84
N PHE A 50 -13.49 0.60 7.17
CA PHE A 50 -14.30 1.82 7.21
C PHE A 50 -15.63 1.65 7.96
N ALA A 51 -15.83 0.53 8.67
CA ALA A 51 -17.13 0.20 9.28
C ALA A 51 -17.63 1.26 10.27
N ASN A 52 -16.70 2.00 10.88
CA ASN A 52 -16.98 3.03 11.88
C ASN A 52 -16.78 4.45 11.34
N GLN A 53 -16.72 4.63 10.02
CA GLN A 53 -16.56 5.96 9.40
C GLN A 53 -17.75 6.27 8.50
N THR A 54 -18.34 7.43 8.72
CA THR A 54 -19.35 7.98 7.84
C THR A 54 -18.71 8.70 6.65
N LEU A 55 -19.49 8.86 5.57
CA LEU A 55 -19.04 9.63 4.41
C LEU A 55 -18.73 11.09 4.77
N ASP A 56 -19.53 11.68 5.64
CA ASP A 56 -19.37 13.08 6.06
C ASP A 56 -18.07 13.29 6.85
N GLU A 57 -17.76 12.40 7.79
CA GLU A 57 -16.48 12.41 8.53
C GLU A 57 -15.27 12.31 7.59
N LEU A 58 -15.36 11.46 6.56
CA LEU A 58 -14.30 11.32 5.56
C LEU A 58 -14.12 12.60 4.72
N ILE A 59 -15.24 13.22 4.31
CA ILE A 59 -15.22 14.47 3.55
C ILE A 59 -14.60 15.59 4.39
N ASP A 60 -14.94 15.67 5.67
CA ASP A 60 -14.42 16.69 6.56
C ASP A 60 -12.92 16.49 6.84
N GLU A 61 -12.46 15.24 6.98
CA GLU A 61 -11.04 14.94 7.09
C GLU A 61 -10.26 15.38 5.83
N ILE A 62 -10.81 15.16 4.63
CA ILE A 62 -10.19 15.60 3.37
C ILE A 62 -10.06 17.12 3.33
N LYS A 63 -11.10 17.87 3.73
CA LYS A 63 -11.08 19.34 3.78
C LYS A 63 -10.04 19.84 4.79
N GLN A 64 -9.96 19.22 5.97
CA GLN A 64 -8.96 19.57 6.99
C GLN A 64 -7.53 19.31 6.52
N ARG A 65 -7.28 18.21 5.81
CA ARG A 65 -5.96 17.91 5.24
C ARG A 65 -5.55 18.95 4.18
N ARG A 66 -6.47 19.37 3.31
CA ARG A 66 -6.20 20.40 2.28
C ARG A 66 -5.87 21.76 2.90
N THR A 67 -6.68 22.22 3.85
CA THR A 67 -6.45 23.48 4.55
C THR A 67 -5.14 23.48 5.35
N ARG A 68 -4.81 22.36 6.02
CA ARG A 68 -3.51 22.20 6.70
C ARG A 68 -2.34 22.27 5.72
N HIS A 69 -2.46 21.65 4.54
CA HIS A 69 -1.43 21.71 3.51
C HIS A 69 -1.25 23.14 2.97
N GLU A 70 -2.34 23.83 2.62
CA GLU A 70 -2.30 25.24 2.17
C GLU A 70 -1.69 26.16 3.24
N SER A 71 -2.02 25.94 4.51
CA SER A 71 -1.47 26.71 5.64
C SER A 71 0.03 26.48 5.83
N HIS A 72 0.50 25.22 5.67
CA HIS A 72 1.91 24.88 5.75
C HIS A 72 2.72 25.53 4.60
N PHE A 73 2.17 25.53 3.38
CA PHE A 73 2.78 26.21 2.23
C PHE A 73 2.81 27.73 2.38
N ALA A 74 1.73 28.35 2.88
CA ALA A 74 1.70 29.80 3.14
C ALA A 74 2.73 30.22 4.19
N THR A 75 2.96 29.39 5.22
CA THR A 75 3.95 29.64 6.27
C THR A 75 5.38 29.60 5.72
N LEU A 76 5.68 28.68 4.79
CA LEU A 76 7.00 28.56 4.17
C LEU A 76 7.28 29.66 3.13
N ALA A 77 6.25 30.25 2.52
CA ALA A 77 6.41 31.33 1.54
C ALA A 77 6.62 32.73 2.17
N THR A 78 6.42 32.86 3.49
CA THR A 78 6.51 34.14 4.23
C THR A 78 7.81 34.25 5.05
N ALA A 79 8.66 33.22 5.02
CA ALA A 79 9.99 33.19 5.65
C ALA A 79 11.09 33.37 4.61
#